data_AF-A0A060HXM0-F1
#
_entry.id   AF-A0A060HXM0-F1
#
_cell.length_a   1.000
_cell.length_b   1.000
_cell.length_c   1.000
_cell.angle_alpha   90.00
_cell.angle_beta   90.00
_cell.angle_gamma   90.00
#
_symmetry.space_group_name_H-M   'P 1'
#
loop_
_entity.id
_entity.type
_entity.pdbx_description
1 polymer ?
#
loop_
_entity_poly.entity_id
_entity_poly.type
_entity_poly.pdbx_seq_one_letter_code
_entity_poly.pdbx_strand_id
1 'polypeptide(L)'
;MNPKSTLSIAGHPIHPMLIPFPVAFFAGTLVTDIVHSQSDNPFWPAASNWMLAAGLVMAALAALAGLTDFLGDARIRALRDAWLHMIGNVVVVLIEAVSLWRRLVQGPDFIVPTGLVLSLLAVALLLFNGWKGWEMVYRHRVGVSEETDIR
;
A
#
# COMPACT_ATOMS: atom_id res chain seq x y z
N MET A 1 1.06 20.72 19.34
CA MET A 1 0.93 20.78 17.88
C MET A 1 1.25 19.43 17.25
N ASN A 2 0.21 18.67 16.96
CA ASN A 2 0.29 17.40 16.20
C ASN A 2 0.91 17.61 14.79
N PRO A 3 1.64 16.62 14.23
CA PRO A 3 2.05 16.63 12.83
C PRO A 3 0.83 16.63 11.90
N LYS A 4 0.84 17.45 10.85
CA LYS A 4 -0.33 17.68 10.00
C LYS A 4 -0.20 16.93 8.67
N SER A 5 -1.28 16.29 8.25
CA SER A 5 -1.46 15.93 6.84
C SER A 5 -1.74 17.22 6.08
N THR A 6 -0.91 17.49 5.08
CA THR A 6 -0.96 18.72 4.28
C THR A 6 -1.91 18.60 3.10
N LEU A 7 -2.14 17.39 2.59
CA LEU A 7 -3.08 17.13 1.51
C LEU A 7 -4.42 16.64 2.09
N SER A 8 -5.42 17.52 2.09
CA SER A 8 -6.76 17.23 2.61
C SER A 8 -7.88 17.83 1.75
N ILE A 9 -9.06 17.23 1.81
CA ILE A 9 -10.31 17.76 1.23
C ILE A 9 -11.32 17.91 2.36
N ALA A 10 -11.89 19.11 2.52
CA ALA A 10 -12.83 19.43 3.61
C ALA A 10 -12.29 19.06 5.02
N GLY A 11 -10.98 19.17 5.24
CA GLY A 11 -10.32 18.81 6.50
C GLY A 11 -10.03 17.32 6.66
N HIS A 12 -10.39 16.48 5.69
CA HIS A 12 -10.10 15.05 5.72
C HIS A 12 -8.81 14.72 4.95
N PRO A 13 -7.85 14.04 5.60
CA PRO A 13 -6.57 13.69 4.97
C PRO A 13 -6.75 12.68 3.83
N ILE A 14 -6.19 12.97 2.65
CA ILE A 14 -6.39 12.14 1.45
C ILE A 14 -5.60 10.83 1.54
N HIS A 15 -4.38 10.86 2.07
CA HIS A 15 -3.52 9.66 2.14
C HIS A 15 -4.22 8.46 2.84
N PRO A 16 -4.76 8.57 4.06
CA PRO A 16 -5.46 7.45 4.71
C PRO A 16 -6.78 7.06 4.04
N MET A 17 -7.39 7.92 3.22
CA MET A 17 -8.55 7.54 2.39
C MET A 17 -8.16 6.61 1.24
N LEU A 18 -6.95 6.77 0.69
CA LEU A 18 -6.47 6.01 -0.46
C LEU A 18 -5.84 4.67 -0.08
N ILE A 19 -5.21 4.56 1.10
CA ILE A 19 -4.47 3.36 1.55
C ILE A 19 -5.29 2.05 1.53
N PRO A 20 -6.60 2.02 1.86
CA PRO A 20 -7.36 0.75 1.86
C PRO A 20 -7.42 0.06 0.50
N PHE A 21 -7.37 0.82 -0.61
CA PHE A 21 -7.47 0.28 -1.96
C PHE A 21 -6.26 -0.58 -2.38
N PRO A 22 -5.00 -0.08 -2.37
CA PRO A 22 -3.86 -0.92 -2.70
C PRO A 22 -3.74 -2.10 -1.73
N VAL A 23 -4.12 -1.93 -0.45
CA VAL A 23 -4.11 -3.02 0.53
C VAL A 23 -5.06 -4.15 0.10
N ALA A 24 -6.30 -3.82 -0.23
CA ALA A 24 -7.29 -4.79 -0.70
C ALA A 24 -6.86 -5.46 -2.01
N PHE A 25 -6.29 -4.71 -2.95
CA PHE A 25 -5.87 -5.23 -4.24
C PHE A 25 -4.66 -6.16 -4.16
N PHE A 26 -3.63 -5.83 -3.38
CA PHE A 26 -2.47 -6.72 -3.20
C PHE A 26 -2.82 -7.97 -2.36
N ALA A 27 -3.65 -7.83 -1.33
CA ALA A 27 -4.19 -8.99 -0.63
C ALA A 27 -5.06 -9.87 -1.55
N GLY A 28 -5.89 -9.24 -2.40
CA GLY A 28 -6.69 -9.92 -3.42
C GLY A 28 -5.82 -10.66 -4.43
N THR A 29 -4.69 -10.08 -4.83
CA THR A 29 -3.69 -10.72 -5.71
C THR A 29 -3.19 -12.02 -5.10
N LEU A 30 -2.76 -12.00 -3.82
CA LEU A 30 -2.33 -13.21 -3.11
C LEU A 30 -3.45 -14.26 -3.07
N VAL A 31 -4.69 -13.86 -2.77
CA VAL A 31 -5.83 -14.80 -2.77
C VAL A 31 -6.03 -15.40 -4.16
N THR A 32 -6.03 -14.60 -5.22
CA THR A 32 -6.18 -15.11 -6.59
C THR A 32 -5.03 -16.02 -7.03
N ASP A 33 -3.80 -15.76 -6.59
CA ASP A 33 -2.65 -16.62 -6.86
C ASP A 33 -2.77 -17.96 -6.14
N ILE A 34 -3.21 -17.94 -4.88
CA ILE A 34 -3.48 -19.15 -4.10
C ILE A 34 -4.56 -19.99 -4.78
N VAL A 35 -5.66 -19.37 -5.23
CA VAL A 35 -6.72 -20.09 -5.92
C VAL A 35 -6.24 -20.62 -7.28
N HIS A 36 -5.48 -19.84 -8.04
CA HIS A 36 -4.89 -20.29 -9.30
C HIS A 36 -3.99 -21.51 -9.10
N SER A 37 -3.19 -21.56 -8.03
CA SER A 37 -2.35 -22.74 -7.75
C SER A 37 -3.12 -24.03 -7.47
N GLN A 38 -4.44 -23.93 -7.26
CA GLN A 38 -5.35 -25.04 -7.00
C GLN A 38 -6.39 -25.24 -8.12
N SER A 39 -6.32 -24.44 -9.20
CA SER A 39 -7.36 -24.41 -10.22
C SER A 39 -6.80 -24.03 -11.61
N ASP A 40 -7.17 -24.82 -12.61
CA ASP A 40 -6.84 -24.57 -14.02
C ASP A 40 -7.77 -23.54 -14.71
N ASN A 41 -8.75 -22.96 -13.99
CA ASN A 41 -9.65 -21.96 -14.55
C ASN A 41 -8.88 -20.67 -14.95
N PRO A 42 -8.91 -20.26 -16.23
CA PRO A 42 -8.17 -19.10 -16.73
C PRO A 42 -8.68 -17.75 -16.20
N PHE A 43 -9.82 -17.73 -15.50
CA PHE A 43 -10.32 -16.55 -14.79
C PHE A 43 -9.34 -16.05 -13.72
N TRP A 44 -8.75 -16.94 -12.92
CA TRP A 44 -7.90 -16.56 -11.79
C TRP A 44 -6.60 -15.83 -12.16
N PRO A 45 -5.80 -16.29 -13.14
CA PRO A 45 -4.64 -15.52 -13.58
C PRO A 45 -5.01 -14.16 -14.17
N ALA A 46 -6.15 -14.06 -14.89
CA ALA A 46 -6.64 -12.78 -15.40
C ALA A 46 -7.06 -11.83 -14.27
N ALA A 47 -7.83 -12.34 -13.29
CA ALA A 47 -8.23 -11.58 -12.11
C ALA A 47 -7.01 -11.10 -11.29
N SER A 48 -6.02 -11.95 -11.09
CA SER A 48 -4.75 -11.61 -10.41
C SER A 48 -4.03 -10.45 -11.09
N ASN A 49 -3.91 -10.48 -12.41
CA ASN A 49 -3.29 -9.38 -13.17
C ASN A 49 -4.06 -8.06 -13.06
N TRP A 50 -5.40 -8.12 -13.05
CA TRP A 50 -6.24 -6.92 -12.83
C TRP A 50 -6.12 -6.37 -11.42
N MET A 51 -6.07 -7.23 -10.40
CA MET A 51 -5.83 -6.84 -9.00
C MET A 51 -4.48 -6.15 -8.86
N LEU A 52 -3.41 -6.72 -9.43
CA LEU A 52 -2.08 -6.10 -9.45
C LEU A 52 -2.09 -4.72 -10.12
N ALA A 53 -2.67 -4.62 -11.31
CA ALA A 53 -2.70 -3.36 -12.05
C ALA A 53 -3.48 -2.27 -11.30
N ALA A 54 -4.67 -2.59 -10.80
CA ALA A 54 -5.48 -1.67 -10.00
C ALA A 54 -4.77 -1.30 -8.68
N GLY A 55 -4.14 -2.26 -8.02
CA GLY A 55 -3.36 -2.06 -6.81
C GLY A 55 -2.19 -1.09 -7.04
N LEU A 56 -1.43 -1.25 -8.13
CA LEU A 56 -0.33 -0.35 -8.48
C LEU A 56 -0.80 1.07 -8.79
N VAL A 57 -1.91 1.24 -9.51
CA VAL A 57 -2.51 2.55 -9.77
C VAL A 57 -2.90 3.23 -8.46
N MET A 58 -3.60 2.52 -7.58
CA MET A 58 -4.03 3.08 -6.29
C MET A 58 -2.87 3.31 -5.33
N ALA A 59 -1.83 2.47 -5.36
CA ALA A 59 -0.61 2.67 -4.60
C ALA A 59 0.13 3.92 -5.06
N ALA A 60 0.18 4.20 -6.38
CA ALA A 60 0.78 5.43 -6.89
C ALA A 60 0.02 6.67 -6.40
N LEU A 61 -1.32 6.66 -6.46
CA LEU A 61 -2.13 7.76 -5.92
C LEU A 61 -1.92 7.96 -4.41
N ALA A 62 -1.91 6.87 -3.63
CA ALA A 62 -1.66 6.91 -2.20
C ALA A 62 -0.24 7.41 -1.89
N ALA A 63 0.77 7.01 -2.68
CA ALA A 63 2.16 7.44 -2.54
C ALA A 63 2.33 8.93 -2.83
N LEU A 64 1.65 9.47 -3.85
CA LEU A 64 1.66 10.91 -4.12
C LEU A 64 1.07 11.71 -2.95
N ALA A 65 -0.06 11.26 -2.40
CA ALA A 65 -0.66 11.89 -1.23
C ALA A 65 0.26 11.81 0.00
N GLY A 66 0.81 10.63 0.28
CA GLY A 66 1.70 10.40 1.41
C GLY A 66 3.03 11.15 1.30
N LEU A 67 3.60 11.25 0.09
CA LEU A 67 4.83 12.00 -0.16
C LEU A 67 4.58 13.51 0.02
N THR A 68 3.42 14.01 -0.40
CA THR A 68 3.03 15.41 -0.17
C THR A 68 3.01 15.71 1.33
N ASP A 69 2.40 14.84 2.14
CA ASP A 69 2.39 14.98 3.60
C ASP A 69 3.79 14.89 4.21
N PHE A 70 4.58 13.92 3.77
CA PHE A 70 5.94 13.70 4.24
C PHE A 70 6.85 14.92 3.95
N LEU A 71 6.76 15.51 2.76
CA LEU A 71 7.53 16.71 2.40
C LEU A 71 6.95 17.99 3.01
N GLY A 72 5.63 18.03 3.24
CA GLY A 72 4.91 19.18 3.78
C GLY A 72 5.16 19.44 5.27
N ASP A 73 5.51 18.41 6.06
CA ASP A 73 5.73 18.57 7.51
C ASP A 73 7.04 17.92 7.98
N ALA A 74 8.00 18.74 8.43
CA ALA A 74 9.28 18.27 8.96
C ALA A 74 9.14 17.35 10.19
N ARG A 75 8.05 17.49 10.94
CA ARG A 75 7.78 16.65 12.12
C ARG A 75 7.43 15.22 11.72
N ILE A 76 6.81 15.02 10.56
CA ILE A 76 6.58 13.67 10.00
C ILE A 76 7.93 13.05 9.61
N ARG A 77 8.82 13.81 8.98
CA ARG A 77 10.17 13.33 8.59
C ARG A 77 11.09 13.02 9.76
N ALA A 78 10.83 13.59 10.93
CA ALA A 78 11.56 13.28 12.15
C ALA A 78 11.19 11.89 12.74
N LEU A 79 10.09 11.28 12.29
CA LEU A 79 9.62 9.98 12.78
C LEU A 79 10.32 8.84 12.04
N ARG A 80 10.98 7.94 12.78
CA ARG A 80 11.55 6.70 12.22
C ARG A 80 10.47 5.86 11.53
N ASP A 81 9.28 5.78 12.11
CA ASP A 81 8.19 4.99 11.55
C ASP A 81 7.68 5.54 10.21
N ALA A 82 7.79 6.86 9.96
CA ALA A 82 7.48 7.45 8.66
C ALA A 82 8.43 7.00 7.56
N TRP A 83 9.73 6.94 7.85
CA TRP A 83 10.72 6.42 6.91
C TRP A 83 10.55 4.93 6.64
N LEU A 84 10.35 4.12 7.70
CA LEU A 84 10.12 2.69 7.56
C LEU A 84 8.86 2.41 6.73
N HIS A 85 7.77 3.12 7.01
CA HIS A 85 6.53 3.01 6.27
C HIS A 85 6.72 3.42 4.80
N MET A 86 7.34 4.57 4.52
CA MET A 86 7.53 5.06 3.15
C MET A 86 8.42 4.12 2.33
N ILE A 87 9.62 3.80 2.83
CA ILE A 87 10.57 2.94 2.12
C ILE A 87 9.99 1.53 1.94
N GLY A 88 9.36 0.98 2.97
CA GLY A 88 8.71 -0.33 2.90
C GLY A 88 7.62 -0.39 1.84
N ASN A 89 6.81 0.66 1.70
CA ASN A 89 5.77 0.71 0.66
C ASN A 89 6.36 0.88 -0.75
N VAL A 90 7.46 1.61 -0.92
CA VAL A 90 8.19 1.64 -2.20
C VAL A 90 8.66 0.24 -2.57
N VAL A 91 9.20 -0.52 -1.62
CA VAL A 91 9.62 -1.91 -1.87
C VAL A 91 8.43 -2.79 -2.27
N VAL A 92 7.29 -2.70 -1.59
CA VAL A 92 6.06 -3.42 -1.97
C VAL A 92 5.64 -3.09 -3.41
N VAL A 93 5.58 -1.80 -3.76
CA VAL A 93 5.21 -1.36 -5.12
C VAL A 93 6.18 -1.91 -6.17
N LEU A 94 7.48 -1.91 -5.90
CA LEU A 94 8.47 -2.47 -6.82
C LEU A 94 8.32 -3.99 -6.99
N ILE A 95 8.06 -4.72 -5.90
CA ILE A 95 7.79 -6.17 -5.95
C ILE A 95 6.57 -6.43 -6.84
N GLU A 96 5.47 -5.72 -6.62
CA GLU A 96 4.22 -5.94 -7.36
C GLU A 96 4.31 -5.47 -8.82
N ALA A 97 5.05 -4.39 -9.09
CA ALA A 97 5.30 -3.94 -10.46
C ALA A 97 6.15 -4.94 -11.25
N VAL A 98 7.20 -5.49 -10.64
CA VAL A 98 8.01 -6.55 -11.25
C VAL A 98 7.19 -7.81 -11.44
N SER A 99 6.37 -8.20 -10.44
CA SER A 99 5.45 -9.33 -10.54
C SER A 99 4.53 -9.19 -11.76
N LEU A 100 3.82 -8.06 -11.88
CA LEU A 100 2.93 -7.79 -13.01
C LEU A 100 3.68 -7.81 -14.35
N TRP A 101 4.81 -7.12 -14.44
CA TRP A 101 5.60 -7.10 -15.67
C TRP A 101 6.05 -8.50 -16.10
N ARG A 102 6.53 -9.31 -15.16
CA ARG A 102 6.96 -10.69 -15.46
C ARG A 102 5.78 -11.56 -15.90
N ARG A 103 4.60 -11.41 -15.29
CA ARG A 103 3.35 -12.09 -15.71
C ARG A 103 2.91 -11.69 -17.11
N LEU A 104 3.06 -10.42 -17.49
CA LEU A 104 2.73 -9.96 -18.84
C LEU A 104 3.70 -10.49 -19.91
N VAL A 105 4.97 -10.71 -19.56
CA VAL A 105 6.00 -11.20 -20.50
C VAL A 105 6.04 -12.74 -20.59
N GLN A 106 5.89 -13.45 -19.47
CA GLN A 106 5.99 -14.91 -19.40
C GLN A 106 4.65 -15.63 -19.36
N GLY A 107 3.55 -14.92 -19.16
CA GLY A 107 2.23 -15.51 -19.02
C GLY A 107 1.95 -16.07 -17.62
N PRO A 108 0.85 -16.84 -17.46
CA PRO A 108 0.35 -17.32 -16.17
C PRO A 108 1.30 -18.28 -15.46
N ASP A 109 2.19 -18.96 -16.19
CA ASP A 109 3.16 -19.90 -15.58
C ASP A 109 4.14 -19.19 -14.63
N PHE A 110 4.34 -17.88 -14.76
CA PHE A 110 5.16 -17.13 -13.80
C PHE A 110 4.50 -17.02 -12.42
N ILE A 111 3.16 -17.14 -12.35
CA ILE A 111 2.40 -16.97 -11.10
C ILE A 111 2.81 -18.04 -10.09
N VAL A 112 2.97 -19.30 -10.51
CA VAL A 112 3.36 -20.40 -9.62
C VAL A 112 4.71 -20.98 -10.05
N PRO A 113 5.71 -21.08 -9.14
CA PRO A 113 5.68 -20.69 -7.73
C PRO A 113 6.09 -19.23 -7.49
N THR A 114 6.77 -18.59 -8.45
CA THR A 114 7.50 -17.34 -8.21
C THR A 114 6.57 -16.17 -7.88
N GLY A 115 5.55 -15.93 -8.68
CA GLY A 115 4.59 -14.85 -8.46
C GLY A 115 3.85 -14.96 -7.12
N LEU A 116 3.51 -16.18 -6.70
CA LEU A 116 2.86 -16.49 -5.43
C LEU A 116 3.78 -16.19 -4.23
N VAL A 117 5.07 -16.51 -4.34
CA VAL A 117 6.06 -16.12 -3.31
C VAL A 117 6.18 -14.60 -3.23
N LEU A 118 6.20 -13.91 -4.38
CA LEU A 118 6.26 -12.45 -4.41
C LEU A 118 5.02 -11.81 -3.78
N SER A 119 3.81 -12.29 -4.08
CA SER A 119 2.58 -11.77 -3.48
C SER A 119 2.49 -12.06 -1.98
N LEU A 120 3.00 -13.21 -1.52
CA LEU A 120 3.11 -13.50 -0.09
C LEU A 120 4.07 -12.53 0.63
N LEU A 121 5.25 -12.30 0.05
CA LEU A 121 6.24 -11.34 0.58
C LEU A 121 5.69 -9.91 0.59
N ALA A 122 5.00 -9.51 -0.49
CA ALA A 122 4.38 -8.20 -0.60
C ALA A 122 3.33 -8.00 0.50
N VAL A 123 2.42 -8.96 0.72
CA VAL A 123 1.41 -8.89 1.79
C VAL A 123 2.05 -8.88 3.18
N ALA A 124 3.08 -9.70 3.43
CA ALA A 124 3.79 -9.69 4.71
C ALA A 124 4.45 -8.34 5.01
N LEU A 125 5.11 -7.74 4.01
CA LEU A 125 5.67 -6.40 4.11
C LEU A 125 4.58 -5.35 4.29
N LEU A 126 3.47 -5.46 3.57
CA LEU A 126 2.35 -4.55 3.67
C LEU A 126 1.73 -4.54 5.08
N LEU A 127 1.59 -5.71 5.73
CA LEU A 127 1.15 -5.80 7.12
C LEU A 127 2.11 -5.10 8.09
N PHE A 128 3.42 -5.32 7.91
CA PHE A 128 4.44 -4.63 8.69
C PHE A 128 4.41 -3.10 8.46
N ASN A 129 4.31 -2.65 7.22
CA ASN A 129 4.25 -1.24 6.86
C ASN A 129 2.96 -0.59 7.39
N GLY A 130 1.84 -1.31 7.35
CA GLY A 130 0.56 -0.90 7.91
C GLY A 130 0.66 -0.67 9.42
N TRP A 131 1.35 -1.56 10.14
CA TRP A 131 1.63 -1.38 11.56
C TRP A 131 2.41 -0.08 11.83
N LYS A 132 3.43 0.22 11.02
CA LYS A 132 4.17 1.49 11.11
C LYS A 132 3.32 2.71 10.79
N GLY A 133 2.40 2.58 9.83
CA GLY A 133 1.38 3.60 9.53
C GLY A 133 0.50 3.90 10.76
N TRP A 134 0.01 2.86 11.42
CA TRP A 134 -0.78 3.01 12.64
C TRP A 134 -0.01 3.59 13.82
N GLU A 135 1.27 3.24 14.00
CA GLU A 135 2.10 3.88 15.02
C GLU A 135 2.20 5.40 14.81
N MET A 136 2.32 5.87 13.57
CA MET A 136 2.28 7.30 13.26
C MET A 136 0.95 7.96 13.66
N VAL A 137 -0.18 7.34 13.35
CA VAL A 137 -1.51 7.90 13.65
C VAL A 137 -1.80 7.85 15.15
N TYR A 138 -1.65 6.70 15.78
CA TYR A 138 -2.11 6.49 17.16
C TYR A 138 -1.12 6.94 18.23
N ARG A 139 0.20 6.80 17.99
CA ARG A 139 1.22 7.24 18.96
C ARG A 139 1.70 8.66 18.71
N HIS A 140 1.87 9.03 17.43
CA HIS A 140 2.42 10.33 17.05
C HIS A 140 1.37 11.35 16.60
N ARG A 141 0.07 10.96 16.57
CA ARG A 141 -1.07 11.82 16.23
C ARG A 141 -0.95 12.50 14.86
N VAL A 142 -0.25 11.86 13.92
CA VAL A 142 -0.13 12.37 12.54
C VAL A 142 -1.53 12.45 11.92
N GLY A 143 -1.91 13.63 11.45
CA GLY A 143 -3.21 13.86 10.80
C GLY A 143 -4.40 13.94 11.75
N VAL A 144 -4.18 13.96 13.07
CA VAL A 144 -5.25 14.12 14.07
C VAL A 144 -5.38 15.61 14.41
N SER A 145 -6.57 16.18 14.19
CA SER A 145 -6.87 17.56 14.60
C SER A 145 -6.73 17.72 16.11
N GLU A 146 -6.17 18.84 16.55
CA GLU A 146 -6.24 19.21 17.97
C GLU A 146 -7.70 19.57 18.27
N GLU A 147 -8.25 18.97 19.32
CA GLU A 147 -9.55 19.37 19.84
C GLU A 147 -9.38 20.76 20.44
N THR A 148 -9.94 21.77 19.79
CA THR A 148 -10.03 23.10 20.38
C THR A 148 -11.03 22.97 21.53
N ASP A 149 -10.53 22.95 22.76
CA ASP A 149 -11.35 22.95 23.98
C ASP A 149 -12.12 24.29 23.99
N ILE A 150 -13.34 24.30 23.42
CA ILE A 150 -14.25 25.44 23.50
C ILE A 150 -14.83 25.40 24.92
N ARG A 151 -14.13 26.01 25.86
CA ARG A 151 -14.65 26.39 27.18
C ARG A 151 -15.16 27.82 27.15
#